data_AF-A0AAI8FDI7-F1
#
_entry.id   AF-A0AAI8FDI7-F1
#
_cell.length_a   1.000
_cell.length_b   1.000
_cell.length_c   1.000
_cell.angle_alpha   90.00
_cell.angle_beta   90.00
_cell.angle_gamma   90.00
#
_symmetry.space_group_name_H-M   'P 1'
#
loop_
_entity.id
_entity.type
_entity.pdbx_description
1 polymer ?
#
loop_
_entity_poly.entity_id
_entity_poly.type
_entity_poly.pdbx_seq_one_letter_code
_entity_poly.pdbx_strand_id
1 'polypeptide(L)'
;MGVIFKFNGYNIFLKDKNLNIYDKIFISGTVTKITNKSTNFNIENYLKSFHTFFEIKTLNSFKIITRDEGWRNNIFKFLSSGNFNYSKIFPVALLGENFILDNDFIANLKQLNIYHIFVISGFHLGFLRLFIFKILKFLKINNLFSNIIFVILLSLINYILNFPISFLRATLFFVLSLVNKVFLKNKFKNFEILSFVAIIFILWNPLVIYSFSYIFTFLITLVLLYCLYLKIENKLIKNFISTVIVHIFASILLLFFNEKYNIFSYLNSLIFLPFAIFIYVIGWLFIWEKNLLDFIAQHLLWIIEKIANFQIYIQLIKLNFTTIFICYIIFSICFLSMELTHISRRKKLNKFLLNS
;
A
#
# COMPACT_ATOMS: atom_id res chain seq x y z
N MET A 1 3.14 -16.10 -10.28
CA MET A 1 2.06 -15.17 -9.82
C MET A 1 0.72 -15.76 -10.28
N GLY A 2 -0.45 -15.28 -9.88
CA GLY A 2 -1.71 -15.89 -10.33
C GLY A 2 -2.85 -14.88 -10.41
N VAL A 3 -3.90 -15.23 -11.15
CA VAL A 3 -5.01 -14.35 -11.52
C VAL A 3 -6.29 -14.89 -10.91
N ILE A 4 -7.15 -14.00 -10.42
CA ILE A 4 -8.47 -14.33 -9.92
C ILE A 4 -9.48 -13.96 -11.00
N PHE A 5 -10.30 -14.92 -11.42
CA PHE A 5 -11.38 -14.67 -12.37
C PHE A 5 -12.74 -14.97 -11.73
N LYS A 6 -13.77 -14.30 -12.23
CA LYS A 6 -15.15 -14.47 -11.78
C LYS A 6 -15.88 -15.48 -12.66
N PHE A 7 -16.51 -16.48 -12.04
CA PHE A 7 -17.35 -17.46 -12.71
C PHE A 7 -18.63 -17.67 -11.90
N ASN A 8 -19.80 -17.38 -12.49
CA ASN A 8 -21.12 -17.51 -11.84
C ASN A 8 -21.19 -16.89 -10.43
N GLY A 9 -20.56 -15.73 -10.23
CA GLY A 9 -20.54 -15.04 -8.93
C GLY A 9 -19.45 -15.51 -7.95
N TYR A 10 -18.69 -16.56 -8.29
CA TYR A 10 -17.57 -17.06 -7.49
C TYR A 10 -16.23 -16.58 -8.03
N ASN A 11 -15.30 -16.31 -7.14
CA ASN A 11 -13.91 -16.01 -7.48
C ASN A 11 -13.09 -17.31 -7.47
N ILE A 12 -12.36 -17.57 -8.56
CA ILE A 12 -11.52 -18.76 -8.72
C ILE A 12 -10.10 -18.32 -9.06
N PHE A 13 -9.12 -18.99 -8.44
CA PHE A 13 -7.70 -18.72 -8.65
C PHE A 13 -7.13 -19.56 -9.80
N LEU A 14 -6.36 -18.91 -10.67
CA LEU A 14 -5.58 -19.53 -11.73
C LEU A 14 -4.11 -19.16 -11.57
N LYS A 15 -3.23 -20.15 -11.50
CA LYS A 15 -1.79 -19.91 -11.39
C LYS A 15 -1.17 -19.64 -12.78
N ASP A 16 -0.30 -18.64 -12.85
CA ASP A 16 0.61 -18.30 -13.95
C ASP A 16 0.00 -18.25 -15.36
N LYS A 17 -0.63 -17.11 -15.71
CA LYS A 17 -0.83 -16.69 -17.10
C LYS A 17 -0.73 -15.18 -17.25
N ASN A 18 -0.19 -14.72 -18.38
CA ASN A 18 -0.22 -13.33 -18.82
C ASN A 18 -1.66 -12.98 -19.24
N LEU A 19 -2.47 -12.58 -18.26
CA LEU A 19 -3.85 -12.11 -18.45
C LEU A 19 -3.92 -10.65 -18.04
N ASN A 20 -4.64 -9.84 -18.82
CA ASN A 20 -4.98 -8.51 -18.40
C ASN A 20 -6.21 -8.56 -17.48
N ILE A 21 -6.32 -7.56 -16.63
CA ILE A 21 -7.49 -7.40 -15.77
C ILE A 21 -8.70 -7.10 -16.67
N TYR A 22 -9.80 -7.82 -16.45
CA TYR A 22 -11.06 -7.80 -17.23
C TYR A 22 -11.07 -8.55 -18.57
N ASP A 23 -10.00 -9.28 -18.94
CA ASP A 23 -10.07 -10.21 -20.07
C ASP A 23 -11.17 -11.25 -19.87
N LYS A 24 -11.99 -11.50 -20.90
CA LYS A 24 -12.92 -12.63 -20.91
C LYS A 24 -12.19 -13.85 -21.44
N ILE A 25 -12.19 -14.91 -20.65
CA ILE A 25 -11.44 -16.12 -20.93
C ILE A 25 -12.35 -17.34 -20.90
N PHE A 26 -12.11 -18.26 -21.81
CA PHE A 26 -12.63 -19.61 -21.78
C PHE A 26 -11.60 -20.50 -21.09
N ILE A 27 -12.02 -21.20 -20.04
CA ILE A 27 -11.18 -22.16 -19.33
C ILE A 27 -11.99 -23.43 -19.09
N SER A 28 -11.39 -24.59 -19.38
CA SER A 28 -11.90 -25.88 -18.93
C SER A 28 -10.84 -26.60 -18.12
N GLY A 29 -11.20 -27.19 -16.99
CA GLY A 29 -10.25 -27.84 -16.10
C GLY A 29 -10.88 -28.37 -14.82
N THR A 30 -10.08 -29.00 -13.97
CA THR A 30 -10.55 -29.45 -12.65
C THR A 30 -10.30 -28.40 -11.57
N VAL A 31 -11.34 -28.13 -10.78
CA VAL A 31 -11.30 -27.18 -9.68
C VAL A 31 -11.08 -27.94 -8.38
N THR A 32 -10.14 -27.47 -7.55
CA THR A 32 -9.89 -28.02 -6.22
C THR A 32 -9.93 -26.92 -5.17
N LYS A 33 -10.32 -27.27 -3.94
CA LYS A 33 -10.22 -26.34 -2.81
C LYS A 33 -8.76 -25.94 -2.62
N ILE A 34 -8.52 -24.64 -2.44
CA ILE A 34 -7.18 -24.14 -2.15
C ILE A 34 -6.77 -24.71 -0.79
N THR A 35 -5.69 -25.48 -0.78
CA THR A 35 -5.03 -25.92 0.44
C THR A 35 -3.67 -25.27 0.50
N ASN A 36 -3.28 -24.81 1.69
CA ASN A 36 -1.96 -24.24 1.86
C ASN A 36 -0.88 -25.34 1.74
N LYS A 37 -0.35 -25.51 0.53
CA LYS A 37 0.70 -26.51 0.22
C LYS A 37 2.11 -26.01 0.55
N SER A 38 2.27 -24.73 0.86
CA SER A 38 3.59 -24.13 1.12
C SER A 38 3.73 -23.68 2.58
N THR A 39 4.86 -24.00 3.19
CA THR A 39 5.28 -23.49 4.50
C THR A 39 5.54 -21.98 4.48
N ASN A 40 5.77 -21.40 3.29
CA ASN A 40 6.44 -20.10 3.14
C ASN A 40 5.47 -18.93 2.91
N PHE A 41 4.26 -19.16 2.40
CA PHE A 41 3.22 -18.12 2.32
C PHE A 41 1.84 -18.78 2.39
N ASN A 42 0.98 -18.33 3.30
CA ASN A 42 -0.36 -18.91 3.42
C ASN A 42 -1.28 -18.34 2.32
N ILE A 43 -1.13 -18.92 1.13
CA ILE A 43 -1.89 -18.57 -0.08
C ILE A 43 -3.38 -18.65 0.18
N GLU A 44 -3.82 -19.63 0.96
CA GLU A 44 -5.24 -19.84 1.26
C GLU A 44 -5.85 -18.62 1.94
N ASN A 45 -5.25 -18.12 3.02
CA ASN A 45 -5.79 -16.97 3.75
C ASN A 45 -5.67 -15.65 2.96
N TYR A 46 -4.59 -15.49 2.19
CA TYR A 46 -4.47 -14.34 1.28
C TYR A 46 -5.61 -14.35 0.26
N LEU A 47 -5.90 -15.49 -0.36
CA LEU A 47 -6.97 -15.63 -1.35
C LEU A 47 -8.37 -15.53 -0.74
N LYS A 48 -8.55 -15.94 0.54
CA LYS A 48 -9.78 -15.66 1.30
C LYS A 48 -10.10 -14.16 1.36
N SER A 49 -9.09 -13.30 1.49
CA SER A 49 -9.33 -11.84 1.48
C SER A 49 -9.93 -11.33 0.16
N PHE A 50 -9.79 -12.10 -0.92
CA PHE A 50 -10.43 -11.85 -2.22
C PHE A 50 -11.67 -12.73 -2.45
N HIS A 51 -12.25 -13.36 -1.41
CA HIS A 51 -13.35 -14.33 -1.53
C HIS A 51 -13.05 -15.52 -2.46
N THR A 52 -11.77 -15.90 -2.59
CA THR A 52 -11.34 -16.98 -3.48
C THR A 52 -10.98 -18.22 -2.66
N PHE A 53 -11.76 -19.29 -2.82
CA PHE A 53 -11.62 -20.54 -2.05
C PHE A 53 -11.17 -21.74 -2.90
N PHE A 54 -11.19 -21.59 -4.23
CA PHE A 54 -10.93 -22.65 -5.18
C PHE A 54 -9.84 -22.25 -6.17
N GLU A 55 -9.00 -23.21 -6.55
CA GLU A 55 -7.98 -23.08 -7.60
C GLU A 55 -8.24 -24.08 -8.74
N ILE A 56 -7.92 -23.69 -9.97
CA ILE A 56 -7.84 -24.64 -11.08
C ILE A 56 -6.53 -25.40 -10.96
N LYS A 57 -6.61 -26.72 -10.79
CA LYS A 57 -5.44 -27.60 -10.64
C LYS A 57 -4.94 -28.13 -11.99
N THR A 58 -5.86 -28.49 -12.88
CA THR A 58 -5.53 -28.96 -14.23
C THR A 58 -6.26 -28.13 -15.26
N LEU A 59 -5.55 -27.76 -16.33
CA LEU A 59 -6.08 -26.99 -17.45
C LEU A 59 -6.20 -27.91 -18.65
N ASN A 60 -7.42 -28.16 -19.11
CA ASN A 60 -7.70 -28.94 -20.31
C ASN A 60 -7.75 -28.04 -21.56
N SER A 61 -8.24 -26.80 -21.42
CA SER A 61 -8.23 -25.82 -22.49
C SER A 61 -8.24 -24.39 -21.93
N PHE A 62 -7.67 -23.46 -22.70
CA PHE A 62 -7.61 -22.05 -22.36
C PHE A 62 -7.64 -21.21 -23.63
N LYS A 63 -8.55 -20.23 -23.69
CA LYS A 63 -8.64 -19.28 -24.79
C LYS A 63 -9.05 -17.91 -24.27
N ILE A 64 -8.43 -16.84 -24.76
CA ILE A 64 -8.90 -15.48 -24.50
C ILE A 64 -9.99 -15.18 -25.54
N ILE A 65 -11.21 -14.91 -25.07
CA ILE A 65 -12.40 -14.66 -25.91
C ILE A 65 -12.42 -13.20 -26.35
N THR A 66 -12.28 -12.28 -25.40
CA THR A 66 -12.19 -10.84 -25.67
C THR A 66 -11.17 -10.23 -24.73
N ARG A 67 -10.28 -9.39 -25.27
CA ARG A 67 -9.47 -8.51 -24.43
C ARG A 67 -10.30 -7.29 -24.04
N ASP A 68 -10.19 -6.85 -22.80
CA ASP A 68 -10.82 -5.59 -22.40
C ASP A 68 -10.19 -4.44 -23.20
N GLU A 69 -11.01 -3.51 -23.71
CA GLU A 69 -10.53 -2.27 -24.36
C GLU A 69 -10.98 -1.03 -23.61
N GLY A 70 -11.42 -1.21 -22.36
CA GLY A 70 -11.72 -0.11 -21.46
C GLY A 70 -10.56 0.87 -21.32
N TRP A 71 -10.90 2.11 -20.97
CA TRP A 71 -9.93 3.20 -20.80
C TRP A 71 -8.78 2.85 -19.83
N ARG A 72 -9.04 2.05 -18.79
CA ARG A 72 -8.00 1.55 -17.88
C ARG A 72 -7.01 0.64 -18.61
N ASN A 73 -7.50 -0.25 -19.48
CA ASN A 73 -6.62 -1.09 -20.28
C ASN A 73 -5.82 -0.27 -21.31
N ASN A 74 -6.36 0.85 -21.79
CA ASN A 74 -5.62 1.78 -22.64
C ASN A 74 -4.50 2.50 -21.87
N ILE A 75 -4.76 2.95 -20.64
CA ILE A 75 -3.72 3.50 -19.75
C ILE A 75 -2.65 2.43 -19.49
N PHE A 76 -3.06 1.19 -19.24
CA PHE A 76 -2.16 0.06 -19.06
C PHE A 76 -1.28 -0.17 -20.31
N LYS A 77 -1.87 -0.35 -21.50
CA LYS A 77 -1.13 -0.50 -22.77
C LYS A 77 -0.19 0.69 -23.02
N PHE A 78 -0.62 1.91 -22.68
CA PHE A 78 0.20 3.09 -22.79
C PHE A 78 1.42 3.03 -21.86
N LEU A 79 1.24 2.68 -20.59
CA LEU A 79 2.32 2.56 -19.62
C LEU A 79 3.25 1.36 -19.88
N SER A 80 2.79 0.32 -20.59
CA SER A 80 3.63 -0.82 -20.95
C SER A 80 4.42 -0.62 -22.26
N SER A 81 4.11 0.39 -23.07
CA SER A 81 4.71 0.59 -24.40
C SER A 81 5.95 1.47 -24.41
N GLY A 82 6.65 1.63 -23.29
CA GLY A 82 7.96 2.29 -23.28
C GLY A 82 9.11 1.30 -23.40
N ASN A 83 10.34 1.84 -23.37
CA ASN A 83 11.57 1.06 -23.46
C ASN A 83 11.73 0.09 -22.28
N PHE A 84 12.77 -0.75 -22.35
CA PHE A 84 12.98 -1.87 -21.42
C PHE A 84 13.10 -1.44 -19.95
N ASN A 85 13.84 -0.37 -19.64
CA ASN A 85 14.03 0.06 -18.25
C ASN A 85 12.77 0.74 -17.71
N TYR A 86 12.12 1.55 -18.55
CA TYR A 86 10.85 2.19 -18.26
C TYR A 86 9.78 1.16 -17.89
N SER A 87 9.59 0.15 -18.73
CA SER A 87 8.58 -0.90 -18.56
C SER A 87 8.84 -1.78 -17.33
N LYS A 88 10.09 -1.88 -16.84
CA LYS A 88 10.44 -2.52 -15.56
C LYS A 88 9.97 -1.74 -14.33
N ILE A 89 10.03 -0.40 -14.36
CA ILE A 89 9.87 0.45 -13.18
C ILE A 89 8.52 1.16 -13.14
N PHE A 90 8.19 1.94 -14.16
CA PHE A 90 7.09 2.90 -14.09
C PHE A 90 5.71 2.26 -13.97
N PRO A 91 5.41 1.15 -14.65
CA PRO A 91 4.14 0.49 -14.43
C PRO A 91 3.99 -0.04 -13.00
N VAL A 92 5.08 -0.54 -12.39
CA VAL A 92 5.10 -0.98 -10.98
C VAL A 92 4.94 0.20 -10.04
N ALA A 93 5.65 1.30 -10.28
CA ALA A 93 5.62 2.48 -9.42
C ALA A 93 4.28 3.25 -9.52
N LEU A 94 3.71 3.36 -10.72
CA LEU A 94 2.53 4.17 -11.00
C LEU A 94 1.22 3.39 -10.89
N LEU A 95 1.21 2.09 -11.22
CA LEU A 95 0.01 1.24 -11.13
C LEU A 95 0.07 0.22 -9.99
N GLY A 96 1.25 -0.05 -9.43
CA GLY A 96 1.42 -1.15 -8.46
C GLY A 96 1.39 -2.53 -9.11
N GLU A 97 1.49 -2.61 -10.44
CA GLU A 97 1.35 -3.84 -11.21
C GLU A 97 2.70 -4.21 -11.88
N ASN A 98 3.04 -5.50 -11.86
CA ASN A 98 4.21 -6.03 -12.53
C ASN A 98 3.83 -6.69 -13.84
N PHE A 99 4.52 -6.34 -14.92
CA PHE A 99 4.21 -6.83 -16.27
C PHE A 99 5.32 -7.64 -16.91
N ILE A 100 6.50 -7.62 -16.29
CA ILE A 100 7.64 -8.40 -16.74
C ILE A 100 7.72 -9.64 -15.84
N LEU A 101 7.57 -10.81 -16.46
CA LEU A 101 7.90 -12.07 -15.81
C LEU A 101 9.39 -12.03 -15.44
N ASP A 102 9.71 -12.45 -14.22
CA ASP A 102 11.07 -12.37 -13.66
C ASP A 102 11.68 -10.96 -13.72
N ASN A 103 10.87 -9.96 -13.33
CA ASN A 103 11.34 -8.59 -13.22
C ASN A 103 12.38 -8.47 -12.08
N ASP A 104 13.66 -8.45 -12.45
CA ASP A 104 14.80 -8.31 -11.53
C ASP A 104 14.68 -7.06 -10.64
N PHE A 105 14.05 -5.99 -11.12
CA PHE A 105 13.77 -4.82 -10.30
C PHE A 105 12.97 -5.20 -9.05
N ILE A 106 11.87 -5.94 -9.22
CA ILE A 106 11.03 -6.37 -8.10
C ILE A 106 11.77 -7.38 -7.22
N ALA A 107 12.56 -8.27 -7.82
CA ALA A 107 13.40 -9.19 -7.06
C ALA A 107 14.36 -8.42 -6.15
N ASN A 108 15.07 -7.44 -6.70
CA ASN A 108 15.99 -6.57 -5.97
C ASN A 108 15.26 -5.73 -4.91
N LEU A 109 14.07 -5.19 -5.20
CA LEU A 109 13.27 -4.45 -4.21
C LEU A 109 12.83 -5.34 -3.03
N LYS A 110 12.45 -6.59 -3.29
CA LYS A 110 12.10 -7.56 -2.25
C LYS A 110 13.34 -7.95 -1.43
N GLN A 111 14.45 -8.20 -2.10
CA GLN A 111 15.75 -8.50 -1.49
C GLN A 111 16.22 -7.35 -0.59
N LEU A 112 16.05 -6.11 -1.02
CA LEU A 112 16.35 -4.91 -0.23
C LEU A 112 15.31 -4.61 0.86
N ASN A 113 14.21 -5.35 0.94
CA ASN A 113 13.04 -5.13 1.82
C ASN A 113 12.37 -3.75 1.63
N ILE A 114 12.44 -3.18 0.42
CA ILE A 114 11.90 -1.84 0.08
C ILE A 114 10.76 -1.88 -0.95
N TYR A 115 10.29 -3.06 -1.35
CA TYR A 115 9.18 -3.23 -2.29
C TYR A 115 7.93 -2.40 -1.91
N HIS A 116 7.59 -2.38 -0.62
CA HIS A 116 6.44 -1.66 -0.09
C HIS A 116 6.53 -0.13 -0.22
N ILE A 117 7.73 0.42 -0.47
CA ILE A 117 7.97 1.87 -0.63
C ILE A 117 7.71 2.29 -2.08
N PHE A 118 8.08 1.41 -3.03
CA PHE A 118 7.88 1.64 -4.46
C PHE A 118 6.46 1.33 -4.93
N VAL A 119 5.81 0.34 -4.32
CA VAL A 119 4.39 0.10 -4.56
C VAL A 119 3.57 1.20 -3.90
N ILE A 120 2.47 1.56 -4.56
CA ILE A 120 1.62 2.68 -4.17
C ILE A 120 1.17 2.57 -2.70
N SER A 121 1.51 3.59 -1.93
CA SER A 121 1.34 3.67 -0.48
C SER A 121 0.64 4.97 -0.11
N GLY A 122 0.17 5.06 1.14
CA GLY A 122 -0.44 6.28 1.68
C GLY A 122 0.54 7.46 1.76
N PHE A 123 1.84 7.23 1.60
CA PHE A 123 2.86 8.28 1.61
C PHE A 123 2.94 9.03 0.28
N HIS A 124 2.83 8.31 -0.84
CA HIS A 124 2.73 8.91 -2.19
C HIS A 124 1.56 9.90 -2.26
N LEU A 125 0.45 9.59 -1.59
CA LEU A 125 -0.71 10.48 -1.46
C LEU A 125 -0.40 11.79 -0.70
N GLY A 126 0.40 11.72 0.36
CA GLY A 126 0.81 12.90 1.12
C GLY A 126 1.60 13.88 0.26
N PHE A 127 2.56 13.36 -0.53
CA PHE A 127 3.34 14.16 -1.47
C PHE A 127 2.51 14.68 -2.63
N LEU A 128 1.65 13.83 -3.22
CA LEU A 128 0.71 14.22 -4.26
C LEU A 128 -0.16 15.39 -3.79
N ARG A 129 -0.64 15.35 -2.53
CA ARG A 129 -1.39 16.45 -1.92
C ARG A 129 -0.56 17.72 -1.86
N LEU A 130 0.66 17.67 -1.32
CA LEU A 130 1.52 18.86 -1.21
C LEU A 130 1.76 19.50 -2.58
N PHE A 131 2.06 18.68 -3.58
CA PHE A 131 2.31 19.12 -4.94
C PHE A 131 1.08 19.76 -5.59
N ILE A 132 -0.07 19.06 -5.57
CA ILE A 132 -1.32 19.56 -6.16
C ILE A 132 -1.77 20.84 -5.45
N PHE A 133 -1.74 20.89 -4.12
CA PHE A 133 -2.15 22.09 -3.38
C PHE A 133 -1.25 23.28 -3.67
N LYS A 134 0.04 23.06 -3.94
CA LYS A 134 0.96 24.13 -4.36
C LYS A 134 0.54 24.71 -5.71
N ILE A 135 0.17 23.86 -6.68
CA ILE A 135 -0.34 24.28 -8.00
C ILE A 135 -1.67 25.02 -7.85
N LEU A 136 -2.64 24.45 -7.14
CA LEU A 136 -3.96 25.06 -6.96
C LEU A 136 -3.88 26.40 -6.24
N LYS A 137 -2.97 26.53 -5.26
CA LYS A 137 -2.67 27.80 -4.58
C LYS A 137 -2.04 28.81 -5.54
N PHE A 138 -1.13 28.39 -6.42
CA PHE A 138 -0.56 29.25 -7.46
C PHE A 138 -1.65 29.77 -8.40
N LEU A 139 -2.63 28.93 -8.74
CA LEU A 139 -3.83 29.29 -9.51
C LEU A 139 -4.88 30.08 -8.71
N LYS A 140 -4.58 30.48 -7.47
CA LYS A 140 -5.48 31.23 -6.56
C LYS A 140 -6.81 30.52 -6.28
N ILE A 141 -6.87 29.19 -6.41
CA ILE A 141 -8.06 28.40 -6.08
C ILE A 141 -8.21 28.35 -4.55
N ASN A 142 -9.42 28.57 -4.05
CA ASN A 142 -9.67 28.58 -2.61
C ASN A 142 -9.46 27.17 -1.98
N ASN A 143 -9.32 27.14 -0.66
CA ASN A 143 -9.03 25.88 0.05
C ASN A 143 -10.15 24.83 -0.07
N LEU A 144 -11.41 25.25 -0.13
CA LEU A 144 -12.54 24.32 -0.18
C LEU A 144 -12.60 23.61 -1.53
N PHE A 145 -12.54 24.36 -2.63
CA PHE A 145 -12.44 23.78 -3.98
C PHE A 145 -11.17 22.96 -4.16
N SER A 146 -10.04 23.39 -3.59
CA SER A 146 -8.81 22.60 -3.64
C SER A 146 -8.96 21.22 -3.00
N ASN A 147 -9.69 21.12 -1.88
CA ASN A 147 -9.98 19.84 -1.25
C ASN A 147 -10.91 18.98 -2.12
N ILE A 148 -11.95 19.57 -2.74
CA ILE A 148 -12.89 18.84 -3.62
C ILE A 148 -12.15 18.30 -4.84
N ILE A 149 -11.37 19.14 -5.53
CA ILE A 149 -10.56 18.75 -6.69
C ILE A 149 -9.63 17.58 -6.30
N PHE A 150 -8.99 17.67 -5.14
CA PHE A 150 -8.10 16.61 -4.68
C PHE A 150 -8.85 15.30 -4.40
N VAL A 151 -10.03 15.32 -3.76
CA VAL A 151 -10.85 14.10 -3.55
C VAL A 151 -11.26 13.46 -4.88
N ILE A 152 -11.64 14.26 -5.88
CA ILE A 152 -11.99 13.76 -7.23
C ILE A 152 -10.77 13.08 -7.86
N LEU A 153 -9.61 13.74 -7.82
CA LEU A 153 -8.34 13.18 -8.32
C LEU A 153 -7.98 11.87 -7.62
N LEU A 154 -8.10 11.78 -6.29
CA LEU A 154 -7.84 10.54 -5.57
C LEU A 154 -8.79 9.42 -5.96
N SER A 155 -10.06 9.75 -6.18
CA SER A 155 -11.07 8.77 -6.58
C SER A 155 -10.79 8.21 -7.98
N LEU A 156 -10.39 9.08 -8.92
CA LEU A 156 -9.96 8.68 -10.27
C LEU A 156 -8.71 7.78 -10.21
N ILE A 157 -7.71 8.16 -9.41
CA ILE A 157 -6.50 7.34 -9.26
C ILE A 157 -6.85 6.00 -8.62
N ASN A 158 -7.67 5.93 -7.56
CA ASN A 158 -8.11 4.66 -7.00
C ASN A 158 -8.74 3.75 -8.05
N TYR A 159 -9.59 4.30 -8.92
CA TYR A 159 -10.21 3.54 -9.99
C TYR A 159 -9.17 2.98 -10.97
N ILE A 160 -8.20 3.81 -11.41
CA ILE A 160 -7.10 3.38 -12.29
C ILE A 160 -6.31 2.22 -11.66
N LEU A 161 -6.03 2.33 -10.36
CA LEU A 161 -5.26 1.38 -9.58
C LEU A 161 -6.04 0.14 -9.13
N ASN A 162 -7.34 0.06 -9.42
CA ASN A 162 -8.22 -1.00 -8.93
C ASN A 162 -8.30 -1.08 -7.40
N PHE A 163 -8.37 0.08 -6.74
CA PHE A 163 -8.63 0.23 -5.31
C PHE A 163 -7.67 -0.54 -4.40
N PRO A 164 -6.34 -0.35 -4.50
CA PRO A 164 -5.41 -1.03 -3.61
C PRO A 164 -5.65 -0.57 -2.17
N ILE A 165 -5.69 -1.53 -1.23
CA ILE A 165 -6.11 -1.31 0.17
C ILE A 165 -5.36 -0.15 0.83
N SER A 166 -4.05 -0.03 0.58
CA SER A 166 -3.19 1.04 1.09
C SER A 166 -3.63 2.44 0.65
N PHE A 167 -3.98 2.60 -0.63
CA PHE A 167 -4.35 3.87 -1.26
C PHE A 167 -5.81 4.23 -0.97
N LEU A 168 -6.71 3.24 -0.99
CA LEU A 168 -8.11 3.42 -0.65
C LEU A 168 -8.26 3.83 0.82
N ARG A 169 -7.53 3.19 1.75
CA ARG A 169 -7.48 3.62 3.16
C ARG A 169 -7.09 5.08 3.29
N ALA A 170 -6.00 5.49 2.65
CA ALA A 170 -5.52 6.87 2.76
C ALA A 170 -6.51 7.87 2.14
N THR A 171 -7.23 7.48 1.09
CA THR A 171 -8.30 8.28 0.49
C THR A 171 -9.48 8.44 1.44
N LEU A 172 -9.99 7.34 2.00
CA LEU A 172 -11.06 7.35 3.00
C LEU A 172 -10.67 8.15 4.25
N PHE A 173 -9.44 7.95 4.73
CA PHE A 173 -8.89 8.71 5.86
C PHE A 173 -8.87 10.21 5.57
N PHE A 174 -8.47 10.62 4.37
CA PHE A 174 -8.48 12.02 3.96
C PHE A 174 -9.90 12.59 3.90
N VAL A 175 -10.83 11.87 3.26
CA VAL A 175 -12.24 12.28 3.15
C VAL A 175 -12.87 12.42 4.54
N LEU A 176 -12.71 11.44 5.42
CA LEU A 176 -13.26 11.52 6.78
C LEU A 176 -12.59 12.62 7.61
N SER A 177 -11.30 12.87 7.43
CA SER A 177 -10.60 13.98 8.07
C SER A 177 -11.12 15.34 7.58
N LEU A 178 -11.43 15.45 6.29
CA LEU A 178 -12.07 16.64 5.72
C LEU A 178 -13.46 16.86 6.30
N VAL A 179 -14.30 15.81 6.33
CA VAL A 179 -15.65 15.86 6.90
C VAL A 179 -15.60 16.27 8.36
N ASN A 180 -14.68 15.69 9.13
CA ASN A 180 -14.47 16.01 10.53
C ASN A 180 -14.08 17.49 10.73
N LYS A 181 -13.23 18.02 9.85
CA LYS A 181 -12.81 19.42 9.90
C LYS A 181 -13.94 20.39 9.54
N VAL A 182 -14.68 20.10 8.47
CA VAL A 182 -15.67 21.02 7.89
C VAL A 182 -16.99 20.98 8.66
N PHE A 183 -17.51 19.79 8.95
CA PHE A 183 -18.86 19.62 9.51
C PHE A 183 -18.85 19.34 11.02
N LEU A 184 -17.77 18.73 11.54
CA LEU A 184 -17.72 18.26 12.93
C LEU A 184 -16.75 19.05 13.81
N LYS A 185 -16.21 20.17 13.32
CA LYS A 185 -15.30 21.07 14.06
C LYS A 185 -14.12 20.33 14.73
N ASN A 186 -13.54 19.36 14.04
CA ASN A 186 -12.45 18.50 14.54
C ASN A 186 -12.79 17.72 15.82
N LYS A 187 -14.05 17.29 15.97
CA LYS A 187 -14.52 16.47 17.10
C LYS A 187 -13.69 15.20 17.25
N PHE A 188 -13.39 14.53 16.15
CA PHE A 188 -12.64 13.27 16.13
C PHE A 188 -11.14 13.49 15.92
N LYS A 189 -10.31 12.66 16.56
CA LYS A 189 -8.86 12.62 16.38
C LYS A 189 -8.48 11.68 15.24
N ASN A 190 -7.25 11.82 14.76
CA ASN A 190 -6.74 11.03 13.64
C ASN A 190 -6.78 9.51 13.92
N PHE A 191 -6.51 9.06 15.15
CA PHE A 191 -6.56 7.62 15.46
C PHE A 191 -8.00 7.09 15.50
N GLU A 192 -8.98 7.90 15.92
CA GLU A 192 -10.41 7.55 15.84
C GLU A 192 -10.88 7.48 14.39
N ILE A 193 -10.46 8.43 13.55
CA ILE A 193 -10.73 8.41 12.11
C ILE A 193 -10.14 7.15 11.47
N LEU A 194 -8.90 6.78 11.83
CA LEU A 194 -8.28 5.55 11.34
C LEU A 194 -9.08 4.30 11.72
N SER A 195 -9.61 4.25 12.95
CA SER A 195 -10.50 3.18 13.40
C SER A 195 -11.82 3.15 12.63
N PHE A 196 -12.43 4.29 12.32
CA PHE A 196 -13.62 4.33 11.45
C PHE A 196 -13.32 3.79 10.06
N VAL A 197 -12.18 4.15 9.45
CA VAL A 197 -11.77 3.59 8.17
C VAL A 197 -11.59 2.07 8.27
N ALA A 198 -10.95 1.57 9.34
CA ALA A 198 -10.76 0.14 9.56
C ALA A 198 -12.11 -0.61 9.61
N ILE A 199 -13.08 -0.07 10.35
CA ILE A 199 -14.43 -0.62 10.46
C ILE A 199 -15.12 -0.63 9.08
N ILE A 200 -15.02 0.44 8.30
CA ILE A 200 -15.59 0.49 6.93
C ILE A 200 -15.04 -0.64 6.06
N PHE A 201 -13.73 -0.90 6.10
CA PHE A 201 -13.12 -2.02 5.36
C PHE A 201 -13.66 -3.38 5.80
N ILE A 202 -13.77 -3.61 7.11
CA ILE A 202 -14.29 -4.89 7.67
C ILE A 202 -15.76 -5.07 7.34
N LEU A 203 -16.57 -4.01 7.40
CA LEU A 203 -17.99 -4.06 7.03
C LEU A 203 -18.18 -4.36 5.54
N TRP A 204 -17.33 -3.78 4.69
CA TRP A 204 -17.38 -4.06 3.25
C TRP A 204 -16.90 -5.48 2.92
N ASN A 205 -15.82 -5.93 3.55
CA ASN A 205 -15.29 -7.28 3.37
C ASN A 205 -14.72 -7.81 4.69
N PRO A 206 -15.47 -8.65 5.42
CA PRO A 206 -15.01 -9.21 6.69
C PRO A 206 -13.72 -10.03 6.55
N LEU A 207 -13.47 -10.63 5.38
CA LEU A 207 -12.27 -11.41 5.10
C LEU A 207 -11.04 -10.54 4.82
N VAL A 208 -11.18 -9.21 4.72
CA VAL A 208 -10.06 -8.27 4.60
C VAL A 208 -9.08 -8.37 5.77
N ILE A 209 -9.54 -8.87 6.91
CA ILE A 209 -8.70 -9.11 8.10
C ILE A 209 -7.57 -10.11 7.84
N TYR A 210 -7.67 -10.91 6.78
CA TYR A 210 -6.63 -11.84 6.35
C TYR A 210 -5.70 -11.23 5.30
N SER A 211 -5.98 -10.02 4.82
CA SER A 211 -5.14 -9.31 3.87
C SER A 211 -3.91 -8.72 4.57
N PHE A 212 -2.73 -9.05 4.04
CA PHE A 212 -1.48 -8.43 4.49
C PHE A 212 -1.50 -6.92 4.31
N SER A 213 -1.93 -6.45 3.13
CA SER A 213 -1.93 -5.03 2.81
C SER A 213 -2.77 -4.24 3.80
N TYR A 214 -3.89 -4.82 4.27
CA TYR A 214 -4.73 -4.27 5.33
C TYR A 214 -3.98 -4.20 6.67
N ILE A 215 -3.53 -5.35 7.19
CA ILE A 215 -2.81 -5.42 8.49
C ILE A 215 -1.62 -4.45 8.50
N PHE A 216 -0.80 -4.53 7.45
CA PHE A 216 0.42 -3.74 7.30
C PHE A 216 0.13 -2.24 7.27
N THR A 217 -0.76 -1.79 6.38
CA THR A 217 -0.98 -0.35 6.21
C THR A 217 -1.66 0.28 7.42
N PHE A 218 -2.60 -0.42 8.07
CA PHE A 218 -3.31 0.13 9.23
C PHE A 218 -2.40 0.18 10.47
N LEU A 219 -1.64 -0.89 10.76
CA LEU A 219 -0.73 -0.91 11.90
C LEU A 219 0.38 0.12 11.78
N ILE A 220 1.03 0.22 10.62
CA ILE A 220 2.08 1.21 10.42
C ILE A 220 1.54 2.63 10.62
N THR A 221 0.32 2.91 10.13
CA THR A 221 -0.28 4.22 10.38
C THR A 221 -0.70 4.44 11.82
N LEU A 222 -1.14 3.41 12.53
CA LEU A 222 -1.45 3.51 13.96
C LEU A 222 -0.18 3.79 14.77
N VAL A 223 0.92 3.08 14.50
CA VAL A 223 2.22 3.28 15.14
C VAL A 223 2.73 4.70 14.86
N LEU A 224 2.64 5.17 13.60
CA LEU A 224 3.01 6.53 13.25
C LEU A 224 2.17 7.57 14.03
N LEU A 225 0.86 7.36 14.13
CA LEU A 225 -0.02 8.23 14.93
C LEU A 225 0.34 8.18 16.42
N TYR A 226 0.63 7.01 16.97
CA TYR A 226 1.07 6.84 18.35
C TYR A 226 2.35 7.63 18.64
N CYS A 227 3.33 7.58 17.72
CA CYS A 227 4.57 8.35 17.84
C CYS A 227 4.33 9.88 17.94
N LEU A 228 3.26 10.40 17.33
CA LEU A 228 2.89 11.81 17.48
C LEU A 228 2.46 12.17 18.91
N TYR A 229 1.99 11.21 19.72
CA TYR A 229 1.61 11.43 21.12
C TYR A 229 2.78 11.35 22.10
N LEU A 230 3.96 10.89 21.66
CA LEU A 230 5.17 10.87 22.49
C LEU A 230 5.55 12.28 22.96
N LYS A 231 5.84 12.39 24.25
CA LYS A 231 6.25 13.62 24.94
C LYS A 231 7.76 13.81 24.78
N ILE A 232 8.19 14.18 23.58
CA ILE A 232 9.57 14.53 23.27
C ILE A 232 9.55 15.98 22.78
N GLU A 233 10.24 16.87 23.49
CA GLU A 233 10.25 18.31 23.21
C GLU A 233 10.99 18.62 21.92
N ASN A 234 12.17 18.00 21.73
CA ASN A 234 12.96 18.21 20.53
C ASN A 234 12.32 17.50 19.32
N LYS A 235 11.87 18.29 18.36
CA LYS A 235 11.20 17.82 17.13
C LYS A 235 12.08 16.90 16.28
N LEU A 236 13.39 17.16 16.20
CA LEU A 236 14.31 16.33 15.41
C LEU A 236 14.46 14.94 16.05
N ILE A 237 14.69 14.91 17.36
CA ILE A 237 14.78 13.66 18.13
C ILE A 237 13.46 12.89 18.05
N LYS A 238 12.33 13.58 18.18
CA LYS A 238 11.00 12.97 18.05
C LYS A 238 10.80 12.32 16.68
N ASN A 239 11.15 13.03 15.61
CA ASN A 239 11.03 12.50 14.25
C ASN A 239 11.92 11.28 14.04
N PHE A 240 13.19 11.35 14.48
CA PHE A 240 14.14 10.25 14.38
C PHE A 240 13.65 9.00 15.15
N ILE A 241 13.21 9.18 16.39
CA ILE A 241 12.64 8.08 17.19
C ILE A 241 11.40 7.52 16.51
N SER A 242 10.54 8.37 15.95
CA SER A 242 9.34 7.93 15.23
C SER A 242 9.68 7.07 14.02
N THR A 243 10.70 7.45 13.22
CA THR A 243 11.10 6.66 12.05
C THR A 243 11.71 5.32 12.45
N VAL A 244 12.50 5.28 13.52
CA VAL A 244 13.07 4.04 14.07
C VAL A 244 11.95 3.10 14.54
N ILE A 245 11.00 3.59 15.35
CA ILE A 245 9.88 2.78 15.84
C ILE A 245 9.05 2.25 14.68
N VAL A 246 8.65 3.11 13.74
CA VAL A 246 7.85 2.70 12.58
C VAL A 246 8.59 1.63 11.77
N HIS A 247 9.90 1.76 11.60
CA HIS A 247 10.68 0.77 10.87
C HIS A 247 10.79 -0.57 11.59
N ILE A 248 10.99 -0.57 12.91
CA ILE A 248 10.99 -1.81 13.72
C ILE A 248 9.64 -2.53 13.60
N PHE A 249 8.53 -1.79 13.63
CA PHE A 249 7.21 -2.40 13.44
C PHE A 249 7.03 -2.92 12.01
N ALA A 250 7.44 -2.16 10.99
CA ALA A 250 7.35 -2.58 9.60
C ALA A 250 8.21 -3.83 9.33
N SER A 251 9.41 -3.92 9.91
CA SER A 251 10.30 -5.07 9.76
C SER A 251 9.70 -6.32 10.35
N ILE A 252 9.16 -6.25 11.58
CA ILE A 252 8.43 -7.35 12.21
C ILE A 252 7.27 -7.83 11.32
N LEU A 253 6.51 -6.89 10.74
CA LEU A 253 5.40 -7.22 9.85
C LEU A 253 5.86 -7.84 8.51
N LEU A 254 7.06 -7.52 8.03
CA LEU A 254 7.64 -8.13 6.83
C LEU A 254 8.09 -9.58 7.05
N LEU A 255 8.43 -9.98 8.29
CA LEU A 255 8.80 -11.36 8.64
C LEU A 255 7.68 -12.38 8.43
N PHE A 256 6.43 -11.92 8.31
CA PHE A 256 5.30 -12.79 7.96
C PHE A 256 5.38 -13.30 6.52
N PHE A 257 6.06 -12.56 5.62
CA PHE A 257 6.02 -12.77 4.17
C PHE A 257 7.38 -13.10 3.58
N ASN A 258 8.45 -12.55 4.15
CA ASN A 258 9.82 -12.78 3.69
C ASN A 258 10.53 -13.72 4.67
N GLU A 259 11.14 -14.78 4.14
CA GLU A 259 11.93 -15.73 4.93
C GLU A 259 13.27 -15.15 5.40
N LYS A 260 13.79 -14.21 4.61
CA LYS A 260 15.06 -13.54 4.85
C LYS A 260 14.80 -12.09 5.18
N TYR A 261 15.40 -11.65 6.28
CA TYR A 261 15.40 -10.25 6.63
C TYR A 261 16.75 -9.63 6.32
N ASN A 262 16.72 -8.54 5.56
CA ASN A 262 17.88 -7.74 5.28
C ASN A 262 18.17 -6.80 6.45
N ILE A 263 19.35 -6.93 7.08
CA ILE A 263 19.75 -6.12 8.24
C ILE A 263 19.75 -4.62 7.89
N PHE A 264 20.16 -4.28 6.67
CA PHE A 264 20.22 -2.90 6.20
C PHE A 264 18.87 -2.37 5.72
N SER A 265 17.76 -3.09 5.92
CA SER A 265 16.42 -2.67 5.47
C SER A 265 16.06 -1.24 5.92
N TYR A 266 16.48 -0.81 7.11
CA TYR A 266 16.24 0.57 7.58
C TYR A 266 16.98 1.60 6.72
N LEU A 267 18.28 1.38 6.52
CA LEU A 267 19.12 2.25 5.71
C LEU A 267 18.64 2.27 4.26
N ASN A 268 18.32 1.10 3.70
CA ASN A 268 17.75 0.98 2.36
C ASN A 268 16.44 1.77 2.26
N SER A 269 15.56 1.66 3.26
CA SER A 269 14.29 2.40 3.28
C SER A 269 14.51 3.92 3.31
N LEU A 270 15.47 4.41 4.11
CA LEU A 270 15.81 5.83 4.18
C LEU A 270 16.39 6.34 2.85
N ILE A 271 17.30 5.58 2.25
CA ILE A 271 17.97 5.94 0.99
C ILE A 271 16.95 5.96 -0.16
N PHE A 272 16.12 4.93 -0.28
CA PHE A 272 15.25 4.74 -1.45
C PHE A 272 13.89 5.45 -1.36
N LEU A 273 13.45 5.88 -0.18
CA LEU A 273 12.19 6.62 -0.02
C LEU A 273 12.13 7.91 -0.87
N PRO A 274 13.15 8.78 -0.88
CA PRO A 274 13.21 9.92 -1.81
C PRO A 274 13.11 9.52 -3.29
N PHE A 275 13.80 8.45 -3.71
CA PHE A 275 13.76 7.99 -5.10
C PHE A 275 12.36 7.49 -5.49
N ALA A 276 11.68 6.77 -4.59
CA ALA A 276 10.33 6.30 -4.83
C ALA A 276 9.35 7.48 -5.01
N ILE A 277 9.43 8.52 -4.17
CA ILE A 277 8.62 9.73 -4.35
C ILE A 277 8.94 10.40 -5.68
N PHE A 278 10.23 10.58 -5.96
CA PHE A 278 10.72 11.25 -7.17
C PHE A 278 10.19 10.57 -8.42
N ILE A 279 10.30 9.23 -8.50
CA ILE A 279 9.80 8.43 -9.62
C ILE A 279 8.29 8.50 -9.73
N TYR A 280 7.56 8.44 -8.60
CA TYR A 280 6.11 8.55 -8.62
C TYR A 280 5.67 9.91 -9.19
N VAL A 281 6.27 11.01 -8.73
CA VAL A 281 5.92 12.36 -9.18
C VAL A 281 6.34 12.59 -10.64
N ILE A 282 7.58 12.26 -11.01
CA ILE A 282 8.08 12.44 -12.38
C ILE A 282 7.37 11.51 -13.36
N GLY A 283 7.06 10.28 -12.95
CA GLY A 283 6.32 9.35 -13.78
C GLY A 283 4.93 9.88 -14.16
N TRP A 284 4.24 10.56 -13.25
CA TRP A 284 2.99 11.26 -13.57
C TRP A 284 3.20 12.54 -14.39
N LEU A 285 4.25 13.32 -14.10
CA LEU A 285 4.50 14.60 -14.78
C LEU A 285 5.04 14.47 -16.20
N PHE A 286 5.78 13.41 -16.50
CA PHE A 286 6.42 13.20 -17.80
C PHE A 286 5.97 11.90 -18.43
N ILE A 287 4.74 11.47 -18.15
CA ILE A 287 4.16 10.21 -18.64
C ILE A 287 4.21 10.10 -20.17
N TRP A 288 4.21 11.23 -20.88
CA TRP A 288 4.36 11.32 -22.34
C TRP A 288 5.82 11.18 -22.84
N GLU A 289 6.82 11.60 -22.06
CA GLU A 289 8.25 11.54 -22.42
C GLU A 289 8.91 10.22 -21.97
N LYS A 290 8.53 9.11 -22.58
CA LYS A 290 9.02 7.78 -22.17
C LYS A 290 10.53 7.60 -22.28
N ASN A 291 11.20 8.28 -23.21
CA ASN A 291 12.65 8.21 -23.37
C ASN A 291 13.39 8.83 -22.17
N LEU A 292 12.91 9.99 -21.69
CA LEU A 292 13.43 10.63 -20.49
C LEU A 292 13.23 9.72 -19.26
N LEU A 293 12.03 9.14 -19.14
CA LEU A 293 11.73 8.24 -18.04
C LEU A 293 12.57 6.95 -18.10
N ASP A 294 12.84 6.39 -19.28
CA ASP A 294 13.72 5.23 -19.45
C ASP A 294 15.16 5.54 -19.01
N PHE A 295 15.68 6.71 -19.37
CA PHE A 295 16.99 7.18 -18.92
C PHE A 295 17.06 7.25 -17.39
N ILE A 296 16.05 7.82 -16.74
CA ILE A 296 15.96 7.88 -15.27
C ILE A 296 15.86 6.46 -14.67
N ALA A 297 15.05 5.59 -15.28
CA ALA A 297 14.89 4.21 -14.85
C ALA A 297 16.22 3.45 -14.89
N GLN A 298 16.99 3.59 -15.98
CA GLN A 298 18.29 2.95 -16.13
C GLN A 298 19.24 3.30 -14.98
N HIS A 299 19.32 4.59 -14.62
CA HIS A 299 20.18 5.04 -13.52
C HIS A 299 19.71 4.47 -12.18
N LEU A 300 18.40 4.43 -11.92
CA LEU A 300 17.90 3.83 -10.70
C LEU A 300 18.19 2.32 -10.64
N LEU A 301 17.98 1.58 -11.72
CA LEU A 301 18.27 0.14 -11.79
C LEU A 301 19.73 -0.13 -11.43
N TRP A 302 20.65 0.64 -12.02
CA TRP A 302 22.07 0.54 -11.72
C TRP A 302 22.38 0.79 -10.23
N ILE A 303 21.79 1.82 -9.62
CA ILE A 303 21.96 2.10 -8.18
C ILE A 303 21.44 0.94 -7.33
N ILE A 304 20.24 0.43 -7.66
CA ILE A 304 19.60 -0.66 -6.92
C ILE A 304 20.43 -1.94 -7.01
N GLU A 305 20.90 -2.31 -8.19
CA GLU A 305 21.74 -3.50 -8.39
C GLU A 305 23.05 -3.41 -7.61
N LYS A 306 23.72 -2.24 -7.65
CA LYS A 306 24.94 -2.03 -6.87
C LYS A 306 24.69 -2.18 -5.38
N ILE A 307 23.64 -1.56 -4.86
CA ILE A 307 23.31 -1.63 -3.43
C ILE A 307 22.86 -3.06 -3.04
N ALA A 308 22.11 -3.76 -3.89
CA ALA A 308 21.65 -5.13 -3.65
C ALA A 308 22.80 -6.13 -3.45
N ASN A 309 23.95 -5.89 -4.08
CA ASN A 309 25.14 -6.73 -3.91
C ASN A 309 25.82 -6.56 -2.54
N PHE A 310 25.59 -5.46 -1.83
CA PHE A 310 26.22 -5.16 -0.53
C PHE A 310 25.27 -5.37 0.66
N GLN A 311 24.55 -6.49 0.68
CA GLN A 311 23.50 -6.74 1.67
C GLN A 311 23.76 -7.99 2.49
N ILE A 312 23.40 -7.93 3.78
CA ILE A 312 23.54 -9.05 4.72
C ILE A 312 22.15 -9.51 5.15
N TYR A 313 21.93 -10.82 5.09
CA TYR A 313 20.65 -11.45 5.39
C TYR A 313 20.74 -12.29 6.64
N ILE A 314 19.71 -12.18 7.47
CA ILE A 314 19.47 -13.09 8.58
C ILE A 314 18.23 -13.92 8.22
N GLN A 315 18.34 -15.23 8.39
CA GLN A 315 17.19 -16.11 8.36
C GLN A 315 16.52 -16.05 9.73
N LEU A 316 15.28 -15.55 9.77
CA LEU A 316 14.51 -15.45 11.00
C LEU A 316 13.41 -16.50 11.03
N ILE A 317 12.96 -16.84 12.24
CA ILE A 317 11.81 -17.71 12.43
C ILE A 317 10.60 -17.02 11.83
N LYS A 318 9.99 -17.68 10.85
CA LYS A 318 8.79 -17.18 10.22
C LYS A 318 7.65 -17.10 11.22
N LEU A 319 6.98 -15.95 11.27
CA LEU A 319 5.86 -15.76 12.18
C LEU A 319 4.62 -16.54 11.69
N ASN A 320 4.04 -17.34 12.58
CA ASN A 320 2.81 -18.08 12.32
C ASN A 320 1.60 -17.15 12.30
N PHE A 321 0.53 -17.57 11.64
CA PHE A 321 -0.70 -16.78 11.50
C PHE A 321 -1.37 -16.44 12.85
N THR A 322 -1.13 -17.19 13.92
CA THR A 322 -1.54 -16.84 15.29
C THR A 322 -1.02 -15.46 15.73
N THR A 323 0.10 -15.01 15.16
CA THR A 323 0.66 -13.69 15.43
C THR A 323 -0.07 -12.54 14.72
N ILE A 324 -0.99 -12.83 13.79
CA ILE A 324 -1.95 -11.84 13.28
C ILE A 324 -2.96 -11.45 14.37
N PHE A 325 -3.40 -12.40 15.20
CA PHE A 325 -4.20 -12.06 16.38
C PHE A 325 -3.43 -11.14 17.33
N ILE A 326 -2.13 -11.40 17.53
CA ILE A 326 -1.25 -10.53 18.32
C ILE A 326 -1.20 -9.12 17.70
N CYS A 327 -1.10 -9.00 16.38
CA CYS A 327 -1.15 -7.72 15.69
C CYS A 327 -2.46 -6.94 15.96
N TYR A 328 -3.61 -7.61 15.97
CA TYR A 328 -4.90 -6.99 16.33
C TYR A 328 -4.99 -6.62 17.82
N ILE A 329 -4.39 -7.41 18.70
CA ILE A 329 -4.26 -7.08 20.12
C ILE A 329 -3.40 -5.83 20.29
N ILE A 330 -2.25 -5.76 19.63
CA ILE A 330 -1.37 -4.57 19.62
C ILE A 330 -2.15 -3.36 19.10
N PHE A 331 -2.89 -3.50 18.00
CA PHE A 331 -3.74 -2.44 17.46
C PHE A 331 -4.71 -1.91 18.53
N SER A 332 -5.39 -2.82 19.22
CA SER A 332 -6.38 -2.50 20.25
C SER A 332 -5.75 -1.83 21.48
N ILE A 333 -4.60 -2.32 21.94
CA ILE A 333 -3.85 -1.73 23.07
C ILE A 333 -3.36 -0.33 22.72
N CYS A 334 -2.77 -0.15 21.53
CA CYS A 334 -2.31 1.15 21.05
C CYS A 334 -3.49 2.13 20.94
N PHE A 335 -4.64 1.68 20.45
CA PHE A 335 -5.86 2.51 20.40
C PHE A 335 -6.34 2.92 21.80
N LEU A 336 -6.49 1.96 22.72
CA LEU A 336 -6.94 2.22 24.09
C LEU A 336 -5.99 3.16 24.85
N SER A 337 -4.67 2.97 24.71
CA SER A 337 -3.69 3.86 25.34
C SER A 337 -3.76 5.30 24.80
N MET A 338 -3.97 5.47 23.49
CA MET A 338 -4.20 6.79 22.90
C MET A 338 -5.48 7.44 23.43
N GLU A 339 -6.56 6.67 23.58
CA GLU A 339 -7.83 7.18 24.12
C GLU A 339 -7.70 7.59 25.60
N LEU A 340 -7.04 6.77 26.43
CA LEU A 340 -6.78 7.09 27.84
C LEU A 340 -5.90 8.34 28.00
N THR A 341 -4.85 8.48 27.18
CA THR A 341 -4.01 9.68 27.20
C THR A 341 -4.79 10.92 26.74
N HIS A 342 -5.73 10.76 25.81
CA HIS A 342 -6.60 11.85 25.38
C HIS A 342 -7.60 12.28 26.46
N ILE A 343 -8.31 11.32 27.07
CA ILE A 343 -9.27 11.58 28.16
C ILE A 343 -8.58 12.27 29.34
N SER A 344 -7.41 11.77 29.75
CA SER A 344 -6.65 12.37 30.86
C SER A 344 -6.20 13.81 30.57
N ARG A 345 -5.79 14.12 29.33
CA ARG A 345 -5.48 15.50 28.91
C ARG A 345 -6.70 16.40 28.96
N ARG A 346 -7.86 15.95 28.47
CA ARG A 346 -9.12 16.71 28.51
C ARG A 346 -9.55 17.01 29.95
N LYS A 347 -9.46 16.03 30.86
CA LYS A 347 -9.75 16.22 32.29
C LYS A 347 -8.82 17.26 32.93
N LYS A 348 -7.51 17.21 32.65
CA LYS A 348 -6.53 18.20 33.17
C LYS A 348 -6.82 19.62 32.66
N LEU A 349 -7.14 19.77 31.38
CA LEU A 349 -7.53 21.06 30.78
C LEU A 349 -8.80 21.63 31.41
N ASN A 350 -9.83 20.81 31.56
CA ASN A 350 -11.07 21.26 32.21
C ASN A 350 -10.82 21.68 33.67
N LYS A 351 -9.98 20.94 34.41
CA LYS A 351 -9.61 21.31 35.79
C LYS A 351 -8.82 22.62 35.86
N PHE A 352 -7.94 22.87 34.89
CA PHE A 352 -7.21 24.14 34.80
C PHE A 352 -8.15 25.31 34.50
N LEU A 353 -9.04 25.16 33.52
CA LEU A 353 -10.02 26.19 33.12
C LEU A 353 -11.08 26.49 34.18
N LEU A 354 -11.41 25.53 35.06
CA LEU A 354 -12.34 25.73 36.18
C LEU A 354 -11.66 26.37 37.40
N ASN A 355 -10.34 26.33 37.47
CA ASN A 355 -9.53 26.88 38.57
C ASN A 355 -8.86 28.22 38.22
N SER A 356 -9.04 28.71 37.00
CA SER A 356 -8.59 30.01 36.46
C SER A 356 -9.80 30.91 36.23
#